data_AF-A0AB39UT17-F1
#
_entry.id   AF-A0AB39UT17-F1
#
_cell.length_a   1.000
_cell.length_b   1.000
_cell.length_c   1.000
_cell.angle_alpha   90.00
_cell.angle_beta   90.00
_cell.angle_gamma   90.00
#
_symmetry.space_group_name_H-M   'P 1'
#
loop_
_entity.id
_entity.type
_entity.pdbx_description
1 polymer ?
#
loop_
_entity_poly.entity_id
_entity_poly.type
_entity_poly.pdbx_seq_one_letter_code
_entity_poly.pdbx_strand_id
1 'polypeptide(L)'
;MTPETERNMDETPAEGASWEEELHTRVDEILFYLWDPLNLAHSTWVRDEFTRYAPEVVKTATSADSPEPVRKLLTHLRCERMGQDPDDARDHAIAELIHALSHDQFYLPGRRVIEVD
;
A
#
# COMPACT_ATOMS: atom_id res chain seq x y z
N MET A 1 6.30 -15.75 -56.19
CA MET A 1 6.85 -14.86 -55.16
C MET A 1 5.77 -13.84 -54.86
N THR A 2 5.01 -14.07 -53.80
CA THR A 2 3.97 -13.20 -53.25
C THR A 2 4.23 -13.15 -51.74
N PRO A 3 4.11 -11.99 -51.07
CA PRO A 3 4.37 -11.88 -49.64
C PRO A 3 3.10 -12.28 -48.88
N GLU A 4 3.19 -13.30 -48.04
CA GLU A 4 2.12 -13.66 -47.11
C GLU A 4 2.52 -13.27 -45.68
N THR A 5 1.85 -12.22 -45.22
CA THR A 5 1.20 -12.11 -43.91
C THR A 5 2.10 -12.17 -42.68
N GLU A 6 2.30 -10.97 -42.14
CA GLU A 6 2.57 -10.69 -40.72
C GLU A 6 1.80 -11.64 -39.81
N ARG A 7 2.53 -12.46 -39.07
CA ARG A 7 1.99 -13.15 -37.91
C ARG A 7 2.63 -12.54 -36.67
N ASN A 8 2.00 -11.49 -36.16
CA ASN A 8 2.16 -11.05 -34.79
C ASN A 8 1.99 -12.29 -33.91
N MET A 9 3.07 -12.68 -33.24
CA MET A 9 3.05 -13.72 -32.22
C MET A 9 3.56 -13.07 -30.95
N ASP A 10 2.72 -13.19 -29.92
CA ASP A 10 2.96 -12.81 -28.54
C ASP A 10 2.67 -11.35 -28.18
N GLU A 11 1.40 -10.96 -28.34
CA GLU A 11 0.74 -10.13 -27.34
C GLU A 11 0.71 -10.93 -26.02
N THR A 12 1.70 -10.71 -25.15
CA THR A 12 1.62 -11.14 -23.76
C THR A 12 0.36 -10.52 -23.13
N PRO A 13 -0.42 -11.28 -22.33
CA PRO A 13 -1.65 -10.78 -21.75
C PRO A 13 -1.32 -9.59 -20.83
N ALA A 14 -2.15 -8.55 -20.86
CA ALA A 14 -1.99 -7.33 -20.06
C ALA A 14 -1.47 -7.66 -18.65
N GLU A 15 -0.21 -7.29 -18.42
CA GLU A 15 0.57 -7.64 -17.23
C GLU A 15 -0.11 -7.10 -15.96
N GLY A 16 -0.02 -7.84 -14.86
CA GLY A 16 -0.60 -7.46 -13.56
C GLY A 16 -0.09 -6.11 -13.04
N ALA A 17 -0.74 -5.58 -12.00
CA ALA A 17 -0.37 -4.31 -11.38
C ALA A 17 1.12 -4.28 -11.00
N SER A 18 1.75 -3.12 -11.21
CA SER A 18 3.13 -2.88 -10.78
C SER A 18 3.27 -3.02 -9.25
N TRP A 19 4.49 -3.26 -8.77
CA TRP A 19 4.75 -3.34 -7.32
C TRP A 19 4.31 -2.05 -6.61
N GLU A 20 4.53 -0.90 -7.24
CA GLU A 20 4.13 0.41 -6.75
C GLU A 20 2.60 0.54 -6.61
N GLU A 21 1.83 0.07 -7.60
CA GLU A 21 0.37 0.09 -7.57
C GLU A 21 -0.20 -0.88 -6.53
N GLU A 22 0.39 -2.07 -6.39
CA GLU A 22 0.02 -3.03 -5.36
C GLU A 22 0.33 -2.50 -3.96
N LEU A 23 1.52 -1.94 -3.74
CA LEU A 23 1.91 -1.33 -2.47
C LEU A 23 0.96 -0.18 -2.11
N HIS A 24 0.64 0.69 -3.08
CA HIS A 24 -0.31 1.77 -2.86
C HIS A 24 -1.69 1.25 -2.43
N THR A 25 -2.21 0.26 -3.14
CA THR A 25 -3.50 -0.38 -2.83
C THR A 25 -3.49 -0.96 -1.42
N ARG A 26 -2.43 -1.68 -1.03
CA ARG A 26 -2.31 -2.27 0.30
C ARG A 26 -2.18 -1.25 1.41
N VAL A 27 -1.42 -0.18 1.19
CA VAL A 27 -1.33 0.90 2.18
C VAL A 27 -2.70 1.56 2.36
N ASP A 28 -3.43 1.84 1.28
CA ASP A 28 -4.81 2.37 1.38
C ASP A 28 -5.75 1.42 2.17
N GLU A 29 -5.67 0.10 1.94
CA GLU A 29 -6.39 -0.91 2.70
C GLU A 29 -6.02 -0.93 4.19
N ILE A 30 -4.73 -0.88 4.51
CA ILE A 30 -4.24 -0.85 5.90
C ILE A 30 -4.74 0.41 6.61
N LEU A 31 -4.68 1.58 5.96
CA LEU A 31 -5.15 2.83 6.54
C LEU A 31 -6.65 2.79 6.85
N PHE A 32 -7.46 2.27 5.93
CA PHE A 32 -8.90 2.23 6.10
C PHE A 32 -9.38 1.13 7.05
N TYR A 33 -8.81 -0.08 7.01
CA TYR A 33 -9.33 -1.22 7.77
C TYR A 33 -8.63 -1.45 9.11
N LEU A 34 -7.35 -1.10 9.24
CA LEU A 34 -6.54 -1.45 10.42
C LEU A 34 -6.19 -0.23 11.27
N TRP A 35 -5.82 0.88 10.64
CA TRP A 35 -5.46 2.09 11.37
C TRP A 35 -6.68 2.85 11.87
N ASP A 36 -7.61 3.16 10.96
CA ASP A 36 -8.97 3.66 11.21
C ASP A 36 -9.22 4.42 12.53
N PRO A 37 -8.59 5.60 12.74
CA PRO A 37 -8.78 6.36 13.98
C PRO A 37 -10.21 6.84 14.21
N LEU A 38 -11.02 6.89 13.14
CA LEU A 38 -12.39 7.38 13.15
C LEU A 38 -13.43 6.24 13.25
N ASN A 39 -12.97 4.97 13.31
CA ASN A 39 -13.83 3.78 13.36
C ASN A 39 -14.84 3.70 12.20
N LEU A 40 -14.40 4.08 10.99
CA LEU A 40 -15.17 4.12 9.75
C LEU A 40 -15.17 2.81 8.97
N ALA A 41 -14.26 1.88 9.25
CA ALA A 41 -14.11 0.61 8.53
C ALA A 41 -15.40 -0.23 8.48
N HIS A 42 -16.27 -0.05 9.47
CA HIS A 42 -17.56 -0.75 9.60
C HIS A 42 -18.77 0.10 9.19
N SER A 43 -18.52 1.31 8.68
CA SER A 43 -19.56 2.25 8.29
C SER A 43 -19.82 2.23 6.79
N THR A 44 -20.92 2.87 6.35
CA THR A 44 -21.20 3.11 4.93
C THR A 44 -20.50 4.36 4.38
N TRP A 45 -19.55 4.94 5.13
CA TRP A 45 -18.84 6.13 4.69
C TRP A 45 -17.82 5.83 3.59
N VAL A 46 -17.58 6.84 2.76
CA VAL A 46 -16.68 6.75 1.62
C VAL A 46 -15.22 6.72 2.09
N ARG A 47 -14.44 5.80 1.51
CA ARG A 47 -13.00 5.59 1.76
C ARG A 47 -12.12 6.78 1.36
N ASP A 48 -12.67 7.73 0.60
CA ASP A 48 -11.99 8.86 -0.03
C ASP A 48 -11.06 9.66 0.90
N GLU A 49 -11.37 9.74 2.19
CA GLU A 49 -10.51 10.45 3.15
C GLU A 49 -9.17 9.72 3.35
N PHE A 50 -9.18 8.39 3.50
CA PHE A 50 -7.96 7.60 3.69
C PHE A 50 -7.14 7.48 2.41
N THR A 51 -7.80 7.44 1.25
CA THR A 51 -7.15 7.43 -0.06
C THR A 51 -6.30 8.66 -0.31
N ARG A 52 -6.61 9.80 0.31
CA ARG A 52 -5.77 11.01 0.23
C ARG A 52 -4.45 10.88 0.98
N TYR A 53 -4.39 10.04 2.02
CA TYR A 53 -3.19 9.85 2.83
C TYR A 53 -2.25 8.78 2.28
N ALA A 54 -2.78 7.79 1.55
CA ALA A 54 -1.99 6.67 1.02
C ALA A 54 -0.74 7.11 0.23
N PRO A 55 -0.79 8.10 -0.70
CA PRO A 55 0.40 8.51 -1.44
C PRO A 55 1.55 9.03 -0.55
N GLU A 56 1.23 9.80 0.49
CA GLU A 56 2.23 10.35 1.41
C GLU A 56 2.83 9.26 2.30
N VAL A 57 1.99 8.33 2.76
CA VAL A 57 2.41 7.18 3.57
C VAL A 57 3.31 6.25 2.77
N VAL A 58 2.94 5.92 1.52
CA VAL A 58 3.77 5.11 0.61
C VAL A 58 5.14 5.77 0.41
N LYS A 59 5.15 7.06 0.04
CA LYS A 59 6.40 7.82 -0.16
C LYS A 59 7.29 7.80 1.08
N THR A 60 6.69 7.97 2.26
CA THR A 60 7.41 7.99 3.53
C THR A 60 7.97 6.61 3.85
N ALA A 61 7.18 5.55 3.65
CA ALA A 61 7.58 4.18 3.93
C ALA A 61 8.72 3.69 3.03
N THR A 62 8.67 3.97 1.72
CA THR A 62 9.70 3.55 0.76
C THR A 62 11.01 4.31 0.87
N SER A 63 11.00 5.48 1.51
CA SER A 63 12.19 6.33 1.69
C SER A 63 12.85 6.16 3.08
N ALA A 64 12.25 5.39 3.98
CA ALA A 64 12.67 5.31 5.38
C ALA A 64 13.26 3.95 5.71
N ASP A 65 14.43 3.92 6.35
CA ASP A 65 15.09 2.70 6.84
C ASP A 65 14.50 2.15 8.16
N SER A 66 13.42 2.77 8.66
CA SER A 66 12.76 2.37 9.91
C SER A 66 11.28 2.74 9.87
N PRO A 67 10.42 2.14 10.73
CA PRO A 67 9.01 2.49 10.81
C PRO A 67 8.75 3.87 11.44
N GLU A 68 9.76 4.47 12.07
CA GLU A 68 9.61 5.69 12.86
C GLU A 68 9.05 6.91 12.08
N PRO A 69 9.46 7.20 10.83
CA PRO A 69 8.88 8.28 10.04
C PRO A 69 7.40 8.04 9.71
N VAL A 70 7.03 6.79 9.41
CA VAL A 70 5.63 6.42 9.14
C VAL A 70 4.80 6.60 10.41
N ARG A 71 5.29 6.14 11.58
CA ARG A 71 4.61 6.35 12.86
C ARG A 71 4.31 7.82 13.11
N LYS A 72 5.33 8.68 12.98
CA LYS A 72 5.16 10.14 13.19
C LYS A 72 4.13 10.74 12.25
N LEU A 73 4.14 10.31 10.99
CA LEU A 73 3.14 10.75 10.00
C LEU A 73 1.73 10.30 10.42
N LEU A 74 1.54 9.04 10.80
CA LEU A 74 0.23 8.54 11.25
C LEU A 74 -0.27 9.31 12.47
N THR A 75 0.57 9.52 13.48
CA THR A 75 0.21 10.31 14.66
C THR A 75 -0.13 11.76 14.29
N HIS A 76 0.60 12.37 13.36
CA HIS A 76 0.27 13.71 12.86
C HIS A 76 -1.09 13.76 12.17
N LEU A 77 -1.39 12.81 11.28
CA LEU A 77 -2.68 12.75 10.58
C LEU A 77 -3.83 12.55 11.57
N ARG A 78 -3.68 11.63 12.52
CA ARG A 78 -4.64 11.38 13.61
C ARG A 78 -4.97 12.66 14.40
N CYS A 79 -3.95 13.35 14.89
CA CYS A 79 -4.15 14.52 15.75
C CYS A 79 -4.59 15.75 14.96
N GLU A 80 -3.88 16.09 13.88
CA GLU A 80 -4.01 17.39 13.22
C GLU A 80 -5.04 17.38 12.07
N ARG A 81 -5.29 16.22 11.45
CA ARG A 81 -6.29 16.10 10.37
C ARG A 81 -7.62 15.54 10.84
N MET A 82 -7.58 14.59 11.77
CA MET A 82 -8.79 13.89 12.26
C MET A 82 -9.25 14.35 13.65
N GLY A 83 -8.47 15.17 14.35
CA GLY A 83 -8.81 15.69 15.68
C GLY A 83 -8.95 14.61 16.75
N GLN A 84 -8.27 13.47 16.59
CA GLN A 84 -8.28 12.37 17.55
C GLN A 84 -7.10 12.47 18.51
N ASP A 85 -7.27 11.92 19.71
CA ASP A 85 -6.16 11.77 20.66
C ASP A 85 -5.08 10.82 20.11
N PRO A 86 -3.80 11.03 20.45
CA PRO A 86 -2.71 10.17 20.03
C PRO A 86 -2.89 8.72 20.53
N ASP A 87 -2.56 7.75 19.69
CA ASP A 87 -2.57 6.32 20.02
C ASP A 87 -1.25 5.71 19.53
N ASP A 88 -0.18 5.93 20.30
CA ASP A 88 1.18 5.53 19.93
C ASP A 88 1.29 4.01 19.69
N ALA A 89 0.58 3.20 20.48
CA ALA A 89 0.58 1.76 20.32
C ALA A 89 0.01 1.33 18.96
N ARG A 90 -1.13 1.89 18.56
CA ARG A 90 -1.73 1.60 17.25
C ARG A 90 -0.91 2.19 16.11
N ASP A 91 -0.49 3.44 16.23
CA ASP A 91 0.27 4.12 15.17
C ASP A 91 1.63 3.43 14.93
N HIS A 92 2.28 2.94 15.99
CA HIS A 92 3.51 2.16 15.88
C HIS A 92 3.28 0.81 15.20
N ALA A 93 2.27 0.04 15.62
CA ALA A 93 1.98 -1.28 15.04
C ALA A 93 1.64 -1.19 13.54
N ILE A 94 0.89 -0.15 13.13
CA ILE A 94 0.57 0.08 11.71
C ILE A 94 1.83 0.52 10.94
N ALA A 95 2.67 1.36 11.53
CA ALA A 95 3.91 1.79 10.91
C ALA A 95 4.88 0.63 10.67
N GLU A 96 5.00 -0.31 11.61
CA GLU A 96 5.78 -1.54 11.43
C GLU A 96 5.25 -2.39 10.28
N LEU A 97 3.94 -2.60 10.20
CA LEU A 97 3.29 -3.35 9.12
C LEU A 97 3.56 -2.72 7.74
N ILE A 98 3.35 -1.41 7.62
CA ILE A 98 3.54 -0.68 6.36
C ILE A 98 5.02 -0.68 5.96
N HIS A 99 5.93 -0.46 6.92
CA HIS A 99 7.36 -0.46 6.66
C HIS A 99 7.87 -1.84 6.22
N ALA A 100 7.41 -2.92 6.87
CA ALA A 100 7.75 -4.27 6.44
C ALA A 100 7.27 -4.54 5.01
N LEU A 101 6.02 -4.17 4.70
CA LEU A 101 5.44 -4.34 3.37
C LEU A 101 6.20 -3.53 2.29
N SER A 102 6.64 -2.31 2.59
CA SER A 102 7.35 -1.47 1.62
C SER A 102 8.78 -1.94 1.33
N HIS A 103 9.34 -2.85 2.13
CA HIS A 103 10.69 -3.39 1.96
C HIS A 103 10.71 -4.88 1.59
N ASP A 104 9.56 -5.56 1.66
CA ASP A 104 9.41 -6.95 1.22
C ASP A 104 8.84 -7.01 -0.20
N GLN A 105 9.72 -6.88 -1.21
CA GLN A 105 9.36 -6.96 -2.63
C GLN A 105 8.92 -8.37 -3.08
N PHE A 106 9.04 -9.39 -2.21
CA PHE A 106 8.74 -10.79 -2.51
C PHE A 106 7.41 -11.26 -1.91
N TYR A 107 6.91 -10.58 -0.88
CA TYR A 107 5.59 -10.84 -0.29
C TYR A 107 4.47 -10.04 -0.97
N LEU A 108 4.35 -10.18 -2.29
CA LEU A 108 3.16 -9.75 -3.01
C LEU A 108 2.39 -10.98 -3.49
N PRO A 109 1.15 -11.19 -3.03
CA PRO A 109 0.32 -12.31 -3.48
C PRO A 109 0.00 -12.13 -4.96
N GLY A 110 0.73 -12.87 -5.81
CA GLY A 110 0.72 -12.72 -7.27
C GLY A 110 2.11 -12.91 -7.88
N ARG A 111 3.17 -12.61 -7.13
CA ARG A 111 4.53 -13.03 -7.49
C ARG A 111 4.75 -14.46 -7.02
N ARG A 112 5.11 -15.33 -7.97
CA ARG A 112 5.47 -16.73 -7.70
C ARG A 112 6.69 -16.74 -6.79
N VAL A 113 6.49 -16.99 -5.49
CA VAL A 113 7.59 -17.25 -4.55
C VAL A 113 8.26 -18.54 -5.03
N ILE A 114 9.57 -18.46 -5.23
CA ILE A 114 10.43 -19.47 -5.85
C ILE A 114 10.08 -20.86 -5.32
N GLU A 115 9.72 -21.79 -6.22
CA GLU A 115 9.64 -23.21 -5.89
C GLU A 115 11.04 -23.66 -5.50
N VAL A 116 11.19 -24.18 -4.28
CA VAL A 116 12.45 -24.73 -3.79
C VAL A 116 12.51 -26.18 -4.27
N ASP A 117 13.56 -26.51 -5.04
CA ASP A 117 13.90 -27.87 -5.48
C ASP A 117 14.12 -28.85 -4.30
#